data_AF-A0A8T6PJH5-F1
#
_entry.id   AF-A0A8T6PJH5-F1
#
_cell.length_a   1.000
_cell.length_b   1.000
_cell.length_c   1.000
_cell.angle_alpha   90.00
_cell.angle_beta   90.00
_cell.angle_gamma   90.00
#
_symmetry.space_group_name_H-M   'P 1'
#
loop_
_entity.id
_entity.type
_entity.pdbx_description
1 polymer ?
#
loop_
_entity_poly.entity_id
_entity_poly.type
_entity_poly.pdbx_seq_one_letter_code
_entity_poly.pdbx_strand_id
1 'polypeptide(L)'
;MVLLFALFWAALASWRIRVLIRFFQLEEYQSARYIRWLVASRHRAVPDRFLLGATAGFAVAGILLVVGLDAAALHLPVWLVAGAVIAWPEPAKEVKKRFVATQRATRLLVTAWAVAILWHVGFGILVASQTDAVNATTLEIVALAGLAGYVLAPLALPVANVLMYPVEETFRRGFREKARRRLARARPLSIIGITGSYGKTSTKDYIAHLLSGRHKVLATPKSYNTLMGVCITINNNLDPDGGYEYF
;
A
#
# COMPACT_ATOMS: atom_id res chain seq x y z
N MET A 1 -3.89 14.76 27.05
CA MET A 1 -4.70 15.33 25.96
C MET A 1 -3.98 15.33 24.61
N VAL A 2 -2.78 15.93 24.49
CA VAL A 2 -1.99 15.98 23.23
C VAL A 2 -1.83 14.62 22.55
N LEU A 3 -1.42 13.58 23.29
CA LEU A 3 -1.25 12.23 22.73
C LEU A 3 -2.55 11.62 22.22
N LEU A 4 -3.68 11.83 22.91
CA LEU A 4 -4.98 11.35 22.46
C LEU A 4 -5.39 12.04 21.14
N PHE A 5 -5.11 13.33 21.02
CA PHE A 5 -5.38 14.08 19.80
C PHE A 5 -4.44 13.69 18.66
N ALA A 6 -3.17 13.41 18.93
CA ALA A 6 -2.25 12.83 17.96
C ALA A 6 -2.70 11.43 17.49
N LEU A 7 -3.19 10.59 18.41
CA LEU A 7 -3.77 9.27 18.09
C LEU A 7 -5.02 9.38 17.22
N PHE A 8 -5.86 10.40 17.43
CA PHE A 8 -6.99 10.69 16.55
C PHE A 8 -6.52 10.92 15.11
N TRP A 9 -5.53 11.79 14.89
CA TRP A 9 -4.97 12.01 13.55
C TRP A 9 -4.28 10.77 12.97
N ALA A 10 -3.57 9.99 13.81
CA ALA A 10 -2.98 8.71 13.41
C ALA A 10 -4.04 7.73 12.89
N ALA A 11 -5.20 7.67 13.54
CA ALA A 11 -6.32 6.83 13.12
C ALA A 11 -6.88 7.28 11.76
N LEU A 12 -7.06 8.58 11.54
CA LEU A 12 -7.52 9.12 10.26
C LEU A 12 -6.54 8.84 9.11
N ALA A 13 -5.24 9.06 9.34
CA ALA A 13 -4.20 8.76 8.37
C ALA A 13 -4.14 7.25 8.06
N SER A 14 -4.28 6.40 9.09
CA SER A 14 -4.31 4.94 8.94
C SER A 14 -5.53 4.46 8.15
N TRP A 15 -6.70 5.05 8.40
CA TRP A 15 -7.90 4.83 7.60
C TRP A 15 -7.68 5.20 6.13
N ARG A 16 -7.08 6.36 5.88
CA ARG A 16 -6.74 6.81 4.52
C ARG A 16 -5.81 5.83 3.81
N ILE A 17 -4.76 5.36 4.49
CA ILE A 17 -3.83 4.33 3.95
C ILE A 17 -4.60 3.05 3.61
N ARG A 18 -5.51 2.62 4.49
CA ARG A 18 -6.33 1.41 4.29
C ARG A 18 -7.22 1.51 3.05
N VAL A 19 -7.75 2.70 2.77
CA VAL A 19 -8.53 2.98 1.56
C VAL A 19 -7.64 2.96 0.31
N LEU A 20 -6.45 3.54 0.38
CA LEU A 20 -5.60 3.77 -0.79
C LEU A 20 -4.65 2.61 -1.16
N ILE A 21 -4.35 1.70 -0.23
CA ILE A 21 -3.48 0.55 -0.50
C ILE A 21 -3.97 -0.31 -1.68
N ARG A 22 -5.28 -0.33 -1.93
CA ARG A 22 -5.85 -1.03 -3.10
C ARG A 22 -5.32 -0.50 -4.42
N PHE A 23 -5.10 0.82 -4.54
CA PHE A 23 -4.54 1.42 -5.76
C PHE A 23 -3.06 1.10 -5.89
N PHE A 24 -2.34 1.06 -4.76
CA PHE A 24 -0.96 0.60 -4.75
C PHE A 24 -0.84 -0.86 -5.20
N GLN A 25 -1.79 -1.71 -4.81
CA GLN A 25 -1.89 -3.09 -5.27
C GLN A 25 -2.25 -3.19 -6.77
N LEU A 26 -3.13 -2.32 -7.29
CA LEU A 26 -3.47 -2.27 -8.72
C LEU A 26 -2.28 -1.84 -9.59
N GLU A 27 -1.43 -0.95 -9.08
CA GLU A 27 -0.16 -0.57 -9.72
C GLU A 27 0.97 -1.58 -9.43
N GLU A 28 0.62 -2.82 -9.08
CA GLU A 28 1.55 -3.95 -8.85
C GLU A 28 2.64 -3.65 -7.80
N TYR A 29 2.34 -2.77 -6.85
CA TYR A 29 3.29 -2.28 -5.83
C TYR A 29 4.54 -1.60 -6.42
N GLN A 30 4.43 -1.05 -7.62
CA GLN A 30 5.49 -0.24 -8.23
C GLN A 30 5.37 1.20 -7.74
N SER A 31 6.25 1.60 -6.82
CA SER A 31 6.22 2.93 -6.18
C SER A 31 6.16 4.08 -7.18
N ALA A 32 6.94 4.03 -8.26
CA ALA A 32 6.95 5.07 -9.28
C ALA A 32 5.63 5.19 -10.07
N ARG A 33 5.01 4.06 -10.44
CA ARG A 33 3.70 4.06 -11.12
C ARG A 33 2.62 4.61 -10.19
N TYR A 34 2.62 4.17 -8.94
CA TYR A 34 1.69 4.64 -7.93
C TYR A 34 1.79 6.14 -7.65
N ILE A 35 3.00 6.68 -7.51
CA ILE A 35 3.20 8.12 -7.29
C ILE A 35 2.72 8.91 -8.50
N ARG A 36 3.04 8.48 -9.74
CA ARG A 36 2.52 9.12 -10.95
C ARG A 36 0.99 9.10 -10.99
N TRP A 37 0.38 7.96 -10.68
CA TRP A 37 -1.08 7.83 -10.59
C TRP A 37 -1.68 8.76 -9.52
N LEU A 38 -1.03 8.86 -8.35
CA LEU A 38 -1.49 9.70 -7.24
C LEU A 38 -1.46 11.18 -7.63
N VAL A 39 -0.38 11.64 -8.27
CA VAL A 39 -0.23 13.03 -8.75
C VAL A 39 -1.23 13.34 -9.87
N ALA A 40 -1.48 12.38 -10.77
CA ALA A 40 -2.50 12.53 -11.81
C ALA A 40 -3.93 12.57 -11.22
N SER A 41 -4.17 11.86 -10.12
CA SER A 41 -5.46 11.78 -9.44
C SER A 41 -5.56 12.80 -8.30
N ARG A 42 -5.47 14.10 -8.62
CA ARG A 42 -5.43 15.19 -7.61
C ARG A 42 -6.55 15.12 -6.56
N HIS A 43 -7.78 14.84 -6.98
CA HIS A 43 -8.94 14.68 -6.09
C HIS A 43 -8.81 13.50 -5.10
N ARG A 44 -7.92 12.53 -5.34
CA ARG A 44 -7.59 11.45 -4.39
C ARG A 44 -6.37 11.80 -3.54
N ALA A 45 -5.41 12.50 -4.11
CA ALA A 45 -4.23 12.98 -3.41
C ALA A 45 -4.58 14.04 -2.35
N VAL A 46 -5.52 14.93 -2.66
CA VAL A 46 -6.11 15.90 -1.72
C VAL A 46 -7.59 16.01 -2.05
N PRO A 47 -8.46 15.27 -1.34
CA PRO A 47 -9.91 15.32 -1.57
C PRO A 47 -10.51 16.70 -1.24
N ASP A 48 -11.60 17.09 -1.89
CA ASP A 48 -12.26 18.38 -1.62
C ASP A 48 -12.73 18.51 -0.16
N ARG A 49 -13.16 17.39 0.45
CA ARG A 49 -13.48 17.33 1.89
C ARG A 49 -12.28 17.65 2.79
N PHE A 50 -11.05 17.39 2.33
CA PHE A 50 -9.84 17.81 3.03
C PHE A 50 -9.75 19.34 3.05
N LEU A 51 -9.92 19.97 1.89
CA LEU A 51 -9.89 21.43 1.76
C LEU A 51 -11.00 22.06 2.59
N LEU A 52 -12.22 21.55 2.50
CA LEU A 52 -13.37 22.02 3.28
C LEU A 52 -13.11 21.90 4.79
N GLY A 53 -12.72 20.73 5.28
CA GLY A 53 -12.48 20.51 6.70
C GLY A 53 -11.31 21.32 7.25
N ALA A 54 -10.20 21.42 6.52
CA ALA A 54 -9.04 22.21 6.92
C ALA A 54 -9.36 23.71 6.95
N THR A 55 -10.00 24.24 5.90
CA THR A 55 -10.37 25.67 5.83
C THR A 55 -11.38 26.04 6.91
N ALA A 56 -12.42 25.22 7.13
CA ALA A 56 -13.38 25.44 8.21
C ALA A 56 -12.71 25.37 9.59
N GLY A 57 -11.82 24.39 9.82
CA GLY A 57 -11.07 24.25 11.06
C GLY A 57 -10.24 25.50 11.38
N PHE A 58 -9.43 25.95 10.43
CA PHE A 58 -8.63 27.18 10.59
C PHE A 58 -9.48 28.44 10.73
N ALA A 59 -10.58 28.56 9.98
CA ALA A 59 -11.46 29.71 10.07
C ALA A 59 -12.09 29.84 11.47
N VAL A 60 -12.63 28.74 12.01
CA VAL A 60 -13.24 28.73 13.35
C VAL A 60 -12.17 28.94 14.43
N ALA A 61 -11.01 28.28 14.34
CA ALA A 61 -9.90 28.49 15.26
C ALA A 61 -9.39 29.95 15.25
N GLY A 62 -9.33 30.58 14.08
CA GLY A 62 -8.95 31.98 13.94
C GLY A 62 -9.99 32.94 14.54
N ILE A 63 -11.29 32.66 14.37
CA ILE A 63 -12.36 33.45 15.01
C ILE A 63 -12.27 33.35 16.53
N LEU A 64 -12.08 32.14 17.08
CA LEU A 64 -11.91 31.94 18.53
C LEU A 64 -10.75 32.77 19.07
N LEU A 65 -9.61 32.79 18.36
CA LEU A 65 -8.46 33.61 18.71
C LEU A 65 -8.79 35.11 18.70
N VAL A 66 -9.43 35.62 17.64
CA VAL A 66 -9.74 37.06 17.50
C VAL A 66 -10.76 37.54 18.54
N VAL A 67 -11.71 36.69 18.94
CA VAL A 67 -12.73 37.02 19.95
C VAL A 67 -12.22 36.80 21.39
N GLY A 68 -10.99 36.31 21.57
CA GLY A 68 -10.40 36.06 22.88
C GLY A 68 -10.94 34.82 23.59
N LEU A 69 -11.45 33.85 22.83
CA LEU A 69 -11.96 32.55 23.30
C LEU A 69 -10.95 31.43 23.00
N ASP A 70 -9.68 31.62 23.40
CA ASP A 70 -8.53 30.76 23.06
C ASP A 70 -8.30 29.59 24.04
N ALA A 71 -9.35 29.18 24.76
CA ALA A 71 -9.28 28.03 25.64
C ALA A 71 -9.14 26.72 24.83
N ALA A 72 -8.20 25.85 25.21
CA ALA A 72 -7.97 24.56 24.54
C ALA A 72 -9.24 23.69 24.42
N ALA A 73 -10.15 23.80 25.38
CA ALA A 73 -11.44 23.11 25.39
C ALA A 73 -12.36 23.51 24.21
N LEU A 74 -12.18 24.70 23.62
CA LEU A 74 -12.93 25.18 22.47
C LEU A 74 -12.27 24.77 21.14
N HIS A 75 -10.94 24.74 21.08
CA HIS A 75 -10.20 24.35 19.87
C HIS A 75 -10.22 22.84 19.59
N LEU A 76 -10.23 22.00 20.64
CA LEU A 76 -10.26 20.55 20.49
C LEU A 76 -11.47 20.05 19.66
N PRO A 77 -12.73 20.37 20.00
CA PRO A 77 -13.88 19.91 19.23
C PRO A 77 -13.89 20.42 17.78
N VAL A 78 -13.39 21.64 17.53
CA VAL A 78 -13.24 22.21 16.17
C VAL A 78 -12.42 21.27 15.30
N TRP A 79 -11.24 20.87 15.79
CA TRP A 79 -10.36 20.00 15.02
C TRP A 79 -10.81 18.53 14.96
N LEU A 80 -11.51 18.03 15.98
CA LEU A 80 -12.14 16.70 15.92
C LEU A 80 -13.23 16.65 14.84
N VAL A 81 -14.08 17.68 14.76
CA VAL A 81 -15.12 17.79 13.73
C VAL A 81 -14.50 17.97 12.35
N ALA A 82 -13.51 18.86 12.21
CA ALA A 82 -12.76 19.04 10.97
C ALA A 82 -12.15 17.70 10.50
N GLY A 83 -11.44 16.99 11.37
CA GLY A 83 -10.88 15.68 11.06
C GLY A 83 -11.94 14.65 10.63
N ALA A 84 -13.10 14.63 11.27
CA ALA A 84 -14.21 13.75 10.89
C ALA A 84 -14.74 14.06 9.47
N VAL A 85 -14.90 15.34 9.13
CA VAL A 85 -15.28 15.78 7.77
C VAL A 85 -14.23 15.35 6.75
N ILE A 86 -12.95 15.53 7.06
CA ILE A 86 -11.82 15.17 6.19
C ILE A 86 -11.79 13.64 5.93
N ALA A 87 -12.08 12.83 6.93
CA ALA A 87 -12.02 11.37 6.85
C ALA A 87 -13.31 10.72 6.34
N TRP A 88 -14.38 11.49 6.12
CA TRP A 88 -15.68 11.00 5.68
C TRP A 88 -15.55 10.09 4.44
N PRO A 89 -16.13 8.88 4.41
CA PRO A 89 -15.84 7.89 3.37
C PRO A 89 -16.24 8.34 1.95
N GLU A 90 -15.46 7.91 0.95
CA GLU A 90 -15.80 8.13 -0.48
C GLU A 90 -16.94 7.20 -0.92
N PRO A 91 -17.81 7.65 -1.85
CA PRO A 91 -18.86 6.80 -2.42
C PRO A 91 -18.29 5.52 -3.04
N ALA A 92 -18.84 4.36 -2.67
CA ALA A 92 -18.33 3.05 -3.08
C ALA A 92 -18.38 2.76 -4.59
N LYS A 93 -19.12 3.56 -5.37
CA LYS A 93 -19.45 3.29 -6.78
C LYS A 93 -18.27 3.38 -7.75
N GLU A 94 -17.20 4.08 -7.40
CA GLU A 94 -16.07 4.30 -8.34
C GLU A 94 -15.10 3.11 -8.45
N VAL A 95 -15.15 2.15 -7.53
CA VAL A 95 -14.05 1.20 -7.34
C VAL A 95 -14.43 -0.18 -7.87
N LYS A 96 -14.00 -0.49 -9.11
CA LYS A 96 -14.29 -1.76 -9.79
C LYS A 96 -13.65 -3.00 -9.14
N LYS A 97 -12.54 -2.87 -8.38
CA LYS A 97 -11.82 -4.00 -7.77
C LYS A 97 -11.56 -3.78 -6.28
N ARG A 98 -11.94 -4.77 -5.46
CA ARG A 98 -11.74 -4.77 -4.00
C ARG A 98 -10.27 -5.10 -3.65
N PHE A 99 -9.82 -4.59 -2.51
CA PHE A 99 -8.53 -4.95 -1.93
C PHE A 99 -8.51 -6.44 -1.57
N VAL A 100 -7.41 -7.14 -1.90
CA VAL A 100 -7.21 -8.55 -1.52
C VAL A 100 -6.04 -8.63 -0.55
N ALA A 101 -6.32 -9.07 0.68
CA ALA A 101 -5.36 -9.19 1.77
C ALA A 101 -4.40 -10.37 1.57
N THR A 102 -3.45 -10.22 0.66
CA THR A 102 -2.32 -11.16 0.51
C THR A 102 -1.29 -10.94 1.62
N GLN A 103 -0.46 -11.94 1.92
CA GLN A 103 0.61 -11.80 2.93
C GLN A 103 1.52 -10.58 2.67
N ARG A 104 1.93 -10.35 1.41
CA ARG A 104 2.70 -9.16 1.01
C ARG A 104 1.92 -7.87 1.24
N ALA A 105 0.65 -7.83 0.84
CA ALA A 105 -0.19 -6.65 1.02
C ALA A 105 -0.40 -6.31 2.52
N THR A 106 -0.60 -7.33 3.35
CA THR A 106 -0.76 -7.18 4.79
C THR A 106 0.50 -6.63 5.44
N ARG A 107 1.69 -7.17 5.10
CA ARG A 107 2.96 -6.63 5.60
C ARG A 107 3.13 -5.16 5.22
N LEU A 108 2.91 -4.82 3.95
CA LEU A 108 2.99 -3.43 3.47
C LEU A 108 2.01 -2.51 4.20
N LEU A 109 0.78 -2.96 4.44
CA LEU A 109 -0.22 -2.19 5.16
C LEU A 109 0.21 -1.92 6.61
N VAL A 110 0.65 -2.95 7.32
CA VAL A 110 1.10 -2.85 8.72
C VAL A 110 2.31 -1.92 8.82
N THR A 111 3.28 -2.04 7.92
CA THR A 111 4.45 -1.14 7.88
C THR A 111 4.02 0.30 7.57
N ALA A 112 3.10 0.52 6.63
CA ALA A 112 2.61 1.87 6.31
C ALA A 112 1.84 2.50 7.48
N TRP A 113 1.03 1.72 8.19
CA TRP A 113 0.39 2.16 9.44
C TRP A 113 1.42 2.49 10.52
N ALA A 114 2.45 1.67 10.69
CA ALA A 114 3.51 1.95 11.65
C ALA A 114 4.20 3.28 11.32
N VAL A 115 4.53 3.55 10.05
CA VAL A 115 5.11 4.83 9.61
C VAL A 115 4.17 6.01 9.94
N ALA A 116 2.88 5.89 9.65
CA ALA A 116 1.92 6.95 9.94
C ALA A 116 1.72 7.16 11.45
N ILE A 117 1.66 6.10 12.24
CA ILE A 117 1.52 6.18 13.71
C ILE A 117 2.78 6.80 14.31
N LEU A 118 3.97 6.38 13.88
CA LEU A 118 5.23 6.95 14.34
C LEU A 118 5.33 8.44 14.06
N TRP A 119 4.88 8.91 12.89
CA TRP A 119 4.80 10.35 12.59
C TRP A 119 3.93 11.10 13.60
N HIS A 120 2.67 10.69 13.77
CA HIS A 120 1.72 11.44 14.59
C HIS A 120 2.03 11.33 16.08
N VAL A 121 2.28 10.12 16.57
CA VAL A 121 2.58 9.88 17.99
C VAL A 121 3.95 10.45 18.35
N GLY A 122 4.97 10.25 17.51
CA GLY A 122 6.30 10.81 17.73
C GLY A 122 6.27 12.35 17.77
N PHE A 123 5.56 12.98 16.84
CA PHE A 123 5.36 14.43 16.86
C PHE A 123 4.55 14.88 18.08
N GLY A 124 3.51 14.13 18.46
CA GLY A 124 2.71 14.41 19.66
C GLY A 124 3.53 14.31 20.96
N ILE A 125 4.45 13.35 21.07
CA ILE A 125 5.39 13.22 22.19
C ILE A 125 6.34 14.42 22.20
N LEU A 126 6.91 14.79 21.05
CA LEU A 126 7.80 15.94 20.93
C LEU A 126 7.10 17.22 21.40
N VAL A 127 5.89 17.50 20.92
CA VAL A 127 5.13 18.67 21.35
C VAL A 127 4.82 18.62 22.85
N ALA A 128 4.35 17.47 23.36
CA ALA A 128 4.03 17.30 24.77
C ALA A 128 5.27 17.48 25.68
N SER A 129 6.47 17.18 25.20
CA SER A 129 7.71 17.37 25.97
C SER A 129 8.18 18.83 26.06
N GLN A 130 7.65 19.71 25.21
CA GLN A 130 8.04 21.13 25.12
C GLN A 130 7.03 22.07 25.79
N THR A 131 5.95 21.54 26.39
CA THR A 131 4.86 22.35 26.95
C THR A 131 4.36 21.78 28.28
N ASP A 132 4.32 22.61 29.33
CA ASP A 132 3.81 22.19 30.65
C ASP A 132 2.27 22.13 30.71
N ALA A 133 1.59 22.89 29.85
CA ALA A 133 0.14 22.95 29.77
C ALA A 133 -0.34 22.89 28.32
N VAL A 134 -1.50 22.28 28.10
CA VAL A 134 -2.11 22.19 26.78
C VAL A 134 -3.00 23.41 26.55
N ASN A 135 -2.57 24.33 25.69
CA ASN A 135 -3.31 25.52 25.28
C ASN A 135 -3.78 25.39 23.82
N ALA A 136 -4.48 26.42 23.30
CA ALA A 136 -4.93 26.45 21.91
C ALA A 136 -3.77 26.27 20.92
N THR A 137 -2.66 27.00 21.10
CA THR A 137 -1.47 26.91 20.23
C THR A 137 -0.92 25.49 20.15
N THR A 138 -0.84 24.77 21.28
CA THR A 138 -0.42 23.36 21.29
C THR A 138 -1.35 22.49 20.43
N LEU A 139 -2.66 22.71 20.51
CA LEU A 139 -3.63 22.00 19.68
C LEU A 139 -3.51 22.37 18.19
N GLU A 140 -3.31 23.64 17.86
CA GLU A 140 -3.11 24.10 16.48
C GLU A 140 -1.87 23.45 15.83
N ILE A 141 -0.75 23.37 16.58
CA ILE A 141 0.48 22.72 16.10
C ILE A 141 0.25 21.23 15.83
N VAL A 142 -0.42 20.52 16.74
CA VAL A 142 -0.74 19.09 16.57
C VAL A 142 -1.74 18.87 15.44
N ALA A 143 -2.73 19.76 15.29
CA ALA A 143 -3.69 19.72 14.20
C ALA A 143 -3.01 19.93 12.84
N LEU A 144 -2.12 20.92 12.73
CA LEU A 144 -1.35 21.18 11.51
C LEU A 144 -0.49 19.97 11.12
N ALA A 145 0.22 19.37 12.07
CA ALA A 145 0.99 18.15 11.83
C ALA A 145 0.10 16.94 11.47
N GLY A 146 -1.10 16.88 12.04
CA GLY A 146 -2.13 15.89 11.70
C GLY A 146 -2.68 16.05 10.29
N LEU A 147 -2.96 17.29 9.86
CA LEU A 147 -3.37 17.62 8.48
C LEU A 147 -2.26 17.25 7.48
N ALA A 148 -1.03 17.64 7.77
CA ALA A 148 0.13 17.29 6.95
C ALA A 148 0.31 15.76 6.87
N GLY A 149 0.24 15.07 8.02
CA GLY A 149 0.30 13.62 8.10
C GLY A 149 -0.83 12.93 7.33
N TYR A 150 -2.04 13.48 7.39
CA TYR A 150 -3.17 12.98 6.60
C TYR A 150 -2.90 13.12 5.10
N VAL A 151 -2.45 14.30 4.62
CA VAL A 151 -2.14 14.55 3.20
C VAL A 151 -1.00 13.65 2.69
N LEU A 152 0.03 13.45 3.51
CA LEU A 152 1.19 12.63 3.18
C LEU A 152 0.97 11.13 3.37
N ALA A 153 -0.11 10.71 4.05
CA ALA A 153 -0.42 9.30 4.32
C ALA A 153 -0.30 8.33 3.11
N PRO A 154 -0.69 8.68 1.86
CA PRO A 154 -0.53 7.80 0.70
C PRO A 154 0.94 7.48 0.40
N LEU A 155 1.87 8.39 0.74
CA LEU A 155 3.31 8.21 0.54
C LEU A 155 3.91 7.22 1.54
N ALA A 156 3.22 6.93 2.65
CA ALA A 156 3.61 5.88 3.58
C ALA A 156 3.65 4.49 2.90
N LEU A 157 2.88 4.28 1.81
CA LEU A 157 2.88 3.02 1.05
C LEU A 157 4.18 2.80 0.25
N PRO A 158 4.66 3.76 -0.58
CA PRO A 158 6.01 3.72 -1.15
C PRO A 158 7.12 3.57 -0.10
N VAL A 159 7.04 4.31 1.01
CA VAL A 159 8.03 4.22 2.10
C VAL A 159 8.03 2.81 2.69
N ALA A 160 6.86 2.26 3.02
CA ALA A 160 6.72 0.89 3.49
C ALA A 160 7.27 -0.14 2.50
N ASN A 161 7.10 0.08 1.19
CA ASN A 161 7.66 -0.81 0.16
C ASN A 161 9.20 -0.81 0.14
N VAL A 162 9.83 0.36 0.39
CA VAL A 162 11.29 0.46 0.54
C VAL A 162 11.73 -0.24 1.83
N LEU A 163 11.09 0.05 2.96
CA LEU A 163 11.41 -0.58 4.25
C LEU A 163 11.24 -2.11 4.23
N MET A 164 10.24 -2.61 3.50
CA MET A 164 9.96 -4.04 3.35
C MET A 164 10.79 -4.74 2.27
N TYR A 165 11.55 -3.99 1.45
CA TYR A 165 12.37 -4.55 0.38
C TYR A 165 13.26 -5.73 0.80
N PRO A 166 14.08 -5.66 1.87
CA PRO A 166 14.96 -6.78 2.25
C PRO A 166 14.19 -8.06 2.63
N VAL A 167 13.03 -7.90 3.28
CA VAL A 167 12.16 -9.01 3.67
C VAL A 167 11.53 -9.64 2.42
N GLU A 168 10.97 -8.83 1.52
CA GLU A 168 10.39 -9.31 0.26
C GLU A 168 11.43 -10.00 -0.63
N GLU A 169 12.66 -9.47 -0.68
CA GLU A 169 13.73 -10.07 -1.47
C GLU A 169 14.19 -11.41 -0.89
N THR A 170 14.19 -11.57 0.43
CA THR A 170 14.47 -12.85 1.08
C THR A 170 13.45 -13.92 0.67
N PHE A 171 12.15 -13.58 0.69
CA PHE A 171 11.10 -14.47 0.21
C PHE A 171 11.26 -14.81 -1.27
N ARG A 172 11.51 -13.81 -2.13
CA ARG A 172 11.73 -14.03 -3.57
C ARG A 172 12.93 -14.93 -3.83
N ARG A 173 14.05 -14.70 -3.15
CA ARG A 173 15.26 -15.50 -3.26
C ARG A 173 15.00 -16.95 -2.87
N GLY A 174 14.38 -17.19 -1.71
CA GLY A 174 14.04 -18.56 -1.28
C GLY A 174 13.13 -19.27 -2.28
N PHE A 175 12.15 -18.55 -2.84
CA PHE A 175 11.24 -19.10 -3.83
C PHE A 175 11.91 -19.43 -5.17
N ARG A 176 12.82 -18.56 -5.64
CA ARG A 176 13.66 -18.81 -6.83
C ARG A 176 14.58 -20.00 -6.63
N GLU A 177 15.22 -20.08 -5.48
CA GLU A 177 16.13 -21.18 -5.15
C GLU A 177 15.40 -22.53 -5.06
N LYS A 178 14.21 -22.56 -4.46
CA LYS A 178 13.34 -23.74 -4.47
C LYS A 178 13.01 -24.20 -5.89
N ALA A 179 12.67 -23.25 -6.78
CA ALA A 179 12.36 -23.56 -8.17
C ALA A 179 13.59 -24.09 -8.92
N ARG A 180 14.76 -23.48 -8.68
CA ARG A 180 16.04 -23.93 -9.24
C ARG A 180 16.38 -25.37 -8.85
N ARG A 181 16.20 -25.71 -7.57
CA ARG A 181 16.44 -27.08 -7.06
C ARG A 181 15.48 -28.09 -7.67
N ARG A 182 14.19 -27.75 -7.80
CA ARG A 182 13.21 -28.64 -8.46
C ARG A 182 13.54 -28.88 -9.92
N LEU A 183 13.86 -27.83 -10.68
CA LEU A 183 14.29 -27.96 -12.08
C LEU A 183 15.57 -28.80 -12.22
N ALA A 184 16.54 -28.65 -11.32
CA ALA A 184 17.75 -29.44 -11.34
C ALA A 184 17.49 -30.94 -11.11
N ARG A 185 16.51 -31.26 -10.25
CA ARG A 185 16.15 -32.64 -9.90
C ARG A 185 15.27 -33.33 -10.96
N ALA A 186 14.48 -32.57 -11.71
CA ALA A 186 13.60 -33.09 -12.76
C ALA A 186 14.33 -33.51 -14.05
N ARG A 187 15.67 -33.51 -14.08
CA ARG A 187 16.43 -33.82 -15.29
C ARG A 187 16.40 -35.32 -15.62
N PRO A 188 16.36 -35.69 -16.91
CA PRO A 188 16.43 -34.83 -18.11
C PRO A 188 15.11 -34.10 -18.39
N LEU A 189 15.18 -32.77 -18.58
CA LEU A 189 14.04 -31.89 -18.86
C LEU A 189 14.47 -30.84 -19.89
N SER A 190 13.77 -30.76 -21.02
CA SER A 190 13.97 -29.75 -22.07
C SER A 190 13.12 -28.52 -21.77
N ILE A 191 13.71 -27.33 -21.85
CA ILE A 191 13.01 -26.07 -21.53
C ILE A 191 12.79 -25.26 -22.81
N ILE A 192 11.55 -24.87 -23.09
CA ILE A 192 11.17 -24.06 -24.25
C ILE A 192 10.79 -22.64 -23.79
N GLY A 193 11.69 -21.69 -24.01
CA GLY A 193 11.45 -20.27 -23.71
C GLY A 193 10.66 -19.57 -24.83
N ILE A 194 9.49 -19.00 -24.50
CA ILE A 194 8.65 -18.27 -25.46
C ILE A 194 8.63 -16.77 -25.10
N THR A 195 9.05 -15.93 -26.05
CA THR A 195 9.14 -14.47 -25.90
C THR A 195 8.49 -13.75 -27.08
N GLY A 196 8.38 -12.42 -27.00
CA GLY A 196 7.81 -11.55 -28.05
C GLY A 196 6.78 -10.55 -27.52
N SER A 197 6.40 -9.55 -28.32
CA SER A 197 5.41 -8.55 -27.90
C SER A 197 3.97 -9.13 -27.89
N TYR A 198 3.66 -10.01 -28.85
CA TYR A 198 2.33 -10.61 -29.05
C TYR A 198 2.41 -12.14 -29.21
N GLY A 199 1.28 -12.84 -29.16
CA GLY A 199 1.18 -14.28 -29.46
C GLY A 199 1.70 -15.25 -28.39
N LYS A 200 2.56 -14.81 -27.45
CA LYS A 200 3.21 -15.65 -26.42
C LYS A 200 2.32 -16.72 -25.78
N THR A 201 1.15 -16.33 -25.27
CA THR A 201 0.25 -17.26 -24.56
C THR A 201 -0.31 -18.31 -25.50
N SER A 202 -0.84 -17.89 -26.66
CA SER A 202 -1.39 -18.80 -27.67
C SER A 202 -0.31 -19.74 -28.22
N THR A 203 0.88 -19.24 -28.54
CA THR A 203 2.01 -20.05 -29.01
C THR A 203 2.42 -21.09 -27.98
N LYS A 204 2.51 -20.71 -26.70
CA LYS A 204 2.78 -21.63 -25.59
C LYS A 204 1.72 -22.72 -25.49
N ASP A 205 0.44 -22.35 -25.56
CA ASP A 205 -0.65 -23.32 -25.47
C ASP A 205 -0.66 -24.27 -26.68
N TYR A 206 -0.39 -23.79 -27.90
CA TYR A 206 -0.29 -24.65 -29.09
C TYR A 206 0.91 -25.61 -29.03
N ILE A 207 2.08 -25.13 -28.66
CA ILE A 207 3.27 -25.98 -28.50
C ILE A 207 3.02 -27.05 -27.44
N ALA A 208 2.47 -26.66 -26.29
CA ALA A 208 2.14 -27.60 -25.23
C ALA A 208 1.14 -28.67 -25.69
N HIS A 209 0.10 -28.27 -26.44
CA HIS A 209 -0.89 -29.20 -26.99
C HIS A 209 -0.28 -30.20 -27.99
N LEU A 210 0.55 -29.71 -28.93
CA LEU A 210 1.20 -30.56 -29.93
C LEU A 210 2.18 -31.55 -29.29
N LEU A 211 3.03 -31.08 -28.37
CA LEU A 211 4.01 -31.94 -27.69
C LEU A 211 3.35 -32.96 -26.76
N SER A 212 2.23 -32.60 -26.13
CA SER A 212 1.48 -33.47 -25.24
C SER A 212 0.90 -34.71 -25.95
N GLY A 213 0.88 -34.74 -27.29
CA GLY A 213 0.49 -35.93 -28.06
C GLY A 213 1.48 -37.10 -27.96
N ARG A 214 2.74 -36.85 -27.58
CA ARG A 214 3.78 -37.89 -27.46
C ARG A 214 4.64 -37.79 -26.20
N HIS A 215 4.68 -36.62 -25.58
CA HIS A 215 5.58 -36.33 -24.45
C HIS A 215 4.79 -35.82 -23.25
N LYS A 216 5.36 -35.98 -22.06
CA LYS A 216 4.80 -35.37 -20.86
C LYS A 216 5.28 -33.93 -20.71
N VAL A 217 4.37 -32.96 -20.83
CA VAL A 217 4.66 -31.52 -20.87
C VAL A 217 4.09 -30.79 -19.67
N LEU A 218 4.83 -29.83 -19.12
CA LEU A 218 4.34 -28.87 -18.13
C LEU A 218 4.47 -27.45 -18.67
N ALA A 219 3.36 -26.78 -18.98
CA ALA A 219 3.37 -25.37 -19.36
C ALA A 219 2.97 -24.45 -18.19
N THR A 220 3.44 -23.20 -18.19
CA THR A 220 2.98 -22.18 -17.23
C THR A 220 1.48 -21.88 -17.42
N PRO A 221 0.67 -21.79 -16.34
CA PRO A 221 -0.75 -21.55 -16.47
C PRO A 221 -1.03 -20.08 -16.84
N LYS A 222 -2.07 -19.86 -17.65
CA LYS A 222 -2.55 -18.52 -18.04
C LYS A 222 -1.40 -17.65 -18.57
N SER A 223 -1.32 -16.40 -18.10
CA SER A 223 -0.30 -15.41 -18.44
C SER A 223 0.80 -15.28 -17.38
N TYR A 224 1.18 -16.37 -16.71
CA TYR A 224 2.29 -16.37 -15.74
C TYR A 224 3.64 -16.20 -16.45
N ASN A 225 3.92 -14.95 -16.85
CA ASN A 225 5.06 -14.54 -17.68
C ASN A 225 6.14 -13.77 -16.90
N THR A 226 5.94 -13.55 -15.60
CA THR A 226 6.95 -12.95 -14.73
C THR A 226 7.84 -14.03 -14.13
N LEU A 227 9.06 -13.67 -13.73
CA LEU A 227 9.99 -14.60 -13.07
C LEU A 227 9.34 -15.33 -11.88
N MET A 228 8.61 -14.60 -11.05
CA MET A 228 7.90 -15.20 -9.92
C MET A 228 6.75 -16.10 -10.36
N GLY A 229 6.03 -15.77 -11.44
CA GLY A 229 5.00 -16.64 -12.03
C GLY A 229 5.56 -17.97 -12.54
N VAL A 230 6.73 -17.93 -13.18
CA VAL A 230 7.46 -19.13 -13.60
C VAL A 230 7.90 -19.95 -12.39
N CYS A 231 8.49 -19.32 -11.37
CA CYS A 231 8.86 -20.00 -10.13
C CYS A 231 7.65 -20.62 -9.41
N ILE A 232 6.47 -20.00 -9.44
CA ILE A 232 5.24 -20.55 -8.86
C ILE A 232 4.85 -21.83 -9.57
N THR A 233 4.89 -21.83 -10.90
CA THR A 233 4.58 -23.02 -11.71
C THR A 233 5.52 -24.16 -11.36
N ILE A 234 6.82 -23.91 -11.34
CA ILE A 234 7.82 -24.94 -11.01
C ILE A 234 7.62 -25.45 -9.57
N ASN A 235 7.45 -24.54 -8.61
CA ASN A 235 7.36 -24.92 -7.20
C ASN A 235 6.08 -25.67 -6.82
N ASN A 236 4.99 -25.47 -7.56
CA ASN A 236 3.69 -26.02 -7.21
C ASN A 236 3.23 -27.13 -8.16
N ASN A 237 3.66 -27.11 -9.43
CA ASN A 237 3.15 -28.00 -10.47
C ASN A 237 4.21 -28.95 -11.05
N LEU A 238 5.51 -28.61 -10.98
CA LEU A 238 6.55 -29.55 -11.39
C LEU A 238 6.79 -30.58 -10.30
N ASP A 239 6.36 -31.81 -10.57
CA ASP A 239 6.79 -33.00 -9.85
C ASP A 239 8.12 -33.49 -10.44
N PRO A 240 9.24 -33.41 -9.70
CA PRO A 240 10.55 -33.82 -10.20
C PRO A 240 10.62 -35.28 -10.63
N ASP A 241 9.83 -36.15 -9.99
CA ASP A 241 9.77 -37.58 -10.29
C ASP A 241 8.63 -37.90 -11.27
N GLY A 242 7.93 -36.88 -11.74
CA GLY A 242 6.78 -36.99 -12.62
C GLY A 242 7.13 -37.38 -14.05
N GLY A 243 8.42 -37.47 -14.44
CA GLY A 243 8.83 -37.85 -15.79
C GLY A 243 8.45 -36.82 -16.87
N TYR A 244 8.45 -35.52 -16.52
CA TYR A 244 8.24 -34.45 -17.49
C TYR A 244 9.44 -34.36 -18.44
N GLU A 245 9.17 -34.33 -19.74
CA GLU A 245 10.20 -34.21 -20.77
C GLU A 245 10.37 -32.76 -21.24
N TYR A 246 9.28 -31.98 -21.20
CA TYR A 246 9.28 -30.58 -21.63
C TYR A 246 8.65 -29.64 -20.58
N PHE A 247 9.25 -28.47 -20.41
CA PHE A 247 8.74 -27.32 -19.66
C PHE A 247 8.68 -26.06 -20.51
#